data_AF-A0A1D6NUU3-F1
#
_entry.id   AF-A0A1D6NUU3-F1
#
_cell.length_a   1.000
_cell.length_b   1.000
_cell.length_c   1.000
_cell.angle_alpha   90.00
_cell.angle_beta   90.00
_cell.angle_gamma   90.00
#
_symmetry.space_group_name_H-M   'P 1'
#
loop_
_entity.id
_entity.type
_entity.pdbx_description
1 polymer ?
#
loop_
_entity_poly.entity_id
_entity_poly.type
_entity_poly.pdbx_seq_one_letter_code
_entity_poly.pdbx_strand_id
1 'polypeptide(L)'
;MLNYFSLCNQFHPNLDFVCFSLLAAKYRPYGVYKDSRSILVIHNLAHQGVEPASTYPDLGLPPEWYGALEWVFPEWARRHALDKGEAVNFLKGAVVTADRIVTVSKGYSWEVTTAEGGQGLNELLSSRKSVLNGIHIHFSLSYSSTTSRKQLSRVIKVNSKYASTAGIVNGIDINDWNPATDKCIPCHYSVDDLSGKAKCKGALQKELGLPIRPDVPLIGFIGRLDYQKGIDLIQLIIPDLMREDVQFENS
;
A
#
# COMPACT_ATOMS: atom_id res chain seq x y z
N MET A 1 -9.77 -21.52 21.98
CA MET A 1 -10.72 -21.27 20.87
C MET A 1 -9.95 -20.50 19.81
N LEU A 2 -9.72 -21.08 18.64
CA LEU A 2 -8.86 -20.49 17.60
C LEU A 2 -9.53 -19.22 17.06
N ASN A 3 -9.02 -18.06 17.49
CA ASN A 3 -9.36 -16.77 16.89
C ASN A 3 -8.85 -16.80 15.45
N TYR A 4 -9.74 -17.13 14.50
CA TYR A 4 -9.41 -17.07 13.09
C TYR A 4 -9.22 -15.60 12.72
N PHE A 5 -7.99 -15.24 12.36
CA PHE A 5 -7.59 -13.91 11.93
C PHE A 5 -7.41 -13.95 10.41
N SER A 6 -8.35 -13.38 9.66
CA SER A 6 -8.20 -13.23 8.22
C SER A 6 -7.52 -11.89 7.94
N LEU A 7 -6.28 -11.95 7.46
CA LEU A 7 -5.55 -10.81 6.91
C LEU A 7 -5.60 -10.92 5.39
N CYS A 8 -6.39 -10.07 4.76
CA CYS A 8 -6.48 -10.05 3.30
C CYS A 8 -5.62 -8.90 2.79
N ASN A 9 -4.52 -9.27 2.11
CA ASN A 9 -3.67 -8.35 1.37
C ASN A 9 -4.17 -8.32 -0.08
N GLN A 10 -4.16 -7.17 -0.73
CA GLN A 10 -4.81 -6.92 -2.03
C GLN A 10 -4.12 -7.60 -3.25
N PHE A 11 -3.74 -8.88 -3.15
CA PHE A 11 -3.10 -9.62 -4.24
C PHE A 11 -4.13 -10.15 -5.26
N HIS A 12 -5.30 -10.61 -4.80
CA HIS A 12 -6.41 -11.06 -5.64
C HIS A 12 -7.71 -10.39 -5.19
N PRO A 13 -7.96 -9.13 -5.59
CA PRO A 13 -8.99 -8.27 -4.98
C PRO A 13 -10.39 -8.92 -4.97
N ASN A 14 -10.78 -9.62 -6.03
CA ASN A 14 -12.11 -10.23 -6.09
C ASN A 14 -12.28 -11.39 -5.08
N LEU A 15 -11.30 -12.29 -4.95
CA LEU A 15 -11.41 -13.43 -4.03
C LEU A 15 -11.14 -13.03 -2.57
N ASP A 16 -10.16 -12.14 -2.37
CA ASP A 16 -9.72 -11.73 -1.04
C ASP A 16 -10.78 -10.88 -0.33
N PHE A 17 -11.50 -10.03 -1.05
CA PHE A 17 -12.51 -9.15 -0.46
C PHE A 17 -13.87 -9.84 -0.26
N VAL A 18 -14.27 -10.77 -1.13
CA VAL A 18 -15.54 -11.52 -0.96
C VAL A 18 -15.57 -12.34 0.32
N CYS A 19 -14.41 -12.80 0.81
CA CYS A 19 -14.32 -13.51 2.09
C CYS A 19 -14.91 -12.72 3.27
N PHE A 20 -14.81 -11.38 3.28
CA PHE A 20 -15.39 -10.55 4.34
C PHE A 20 -16.92 -10.59 4.30
N SER A 21 -17.50 -10.43 3.11
CA SER A 21 -18.93 -10.49 2.88
C SER A 21 -19.47 -11.90 3.16
N LEU A 22 -18.76 -12.96 2.78
CA LEU A 22 -19.14 -14.34 3.09
C LEU A 22 -19.12 -14.62 4.59
N LEU A 23 -18.09 -14.16 5.31
CA LEU A 23 -17.99 -14.29 6.76
C LEU A 23 -19.22 -13.67 7.44
N ALA A 24 -19.56 -12.45 7.03
CA ALA A 24 -20.68 -11.70 7.59
C ALA A 24 -22.05 -12.26 7.20
N ALA A 25 -22.24 -12.64 5.93
CA ALA A 25 -23.53 -13.03 5.37
C ALA A 25 -23.86 -14.52 5.54
N LYS A 26 -22.87 -15.40 5.35
CA LYS A 26 -23.09 -16.84 5.18
C LYS A 26 -22.68 -17.66 6.40
N TYR A 27 -21.72 -17.21 7.20
CA TYR A 27 -21.20 -17.99 8.32
C TYR A 27 -21.73 -17.51 9.68
N ARG A 28 -21.54 -16.22 10.00
CA ARG A 28 -21.91 -15.65 11.31
C ARG A 28 -23.40 -15.86 11.69
N PRO A 29 -24.38 -15.69 10.78
CA PRO A 29 -25.80 -15.90 11.10
C PRO A 29 -26.12 -17.35 11.52
N TYR A 30 -25.37 -18.32 11.02
CA TYR A 30 -25.58 -19.75 11.28
C TYR A 30 -24.71 -20.31 12.42
N GLY A 31 -24.11 -19.44 13.25
CA GLY A 31 -23.32 -19.87 14.40
C GLY A 31 -21.84 -20.14 14.11
N VAL A 32 -21.41 -20.03 12.85
CA VAL A 32 -20.02 -20.33 12.45
C VAL A 32 -19.20 -19.03 12.45
N TYR A 33 -17.98 -19.07 13.01
CA TYR A 33 -17.06 -17.92 13.11
C TYR A 33 -17.61 -16.66 13.83
N LYS A 34 -18.53 -16.83 14.79
CA LYS A 34 -19.08 -15.72 15.60
C LYS A 34 -18.02 -14.91 16.35
N ASP A 35 -17.03 -15.61 16.90
CA ASP A 35 -15.95 -14.97 17.67
C ASP A 35 -14.76 -14.55 16.81
N SER A 36 -14.76 -14.90 15.52
CA SER A 36 -13.71 -14.50 14.59
C SER A 36 -13.82 -13.02 14.25
N ARG A 37 -12.66 -12.39 14.01
CA ARG A 37 -12.55 -10.99 13.57
C ARG A 37 -11.76 -10.90 12.28
N SER A 38 -12.09 -9.91 11.46
CA SER A 38 -11.44 -9.66 10.17
C SER A 38 -10.75 -8.30 10.15
N ILE A 39 -9.54 -8.27 9.57
CA ILE A 39 -8.80 -7.02 9.34
C ILE A 39 -8.53 -6.87 7.85
N LEU A 40 -9.05 -5.79 7.28
CA LEU A 40 -8.78 -5.40 5.89
C LEU A 40 -7.49 -4.57 5.83
N VAL A 41 -6.54 -4.95 4.97
CA VAL A 41 -5.33 -4.15 4.70
C VAL A 41 -5.42 -3.54 3.30
N ILE A 42 -5.37 -2.21 3.24
CA ILE A 42 -5.43 -1.42 2.01
C ILE A 42 -4.03 -0.91 1.68
N HIS A 43 -3.48 -1.40 0.56
CA HIS A 43 -2.20 -0.98 -0.01
C HIS A 43 -2.36 0.10 -1.07
N ASN A 44 -3.45 0.04 -1.82
CA ASN A 44 -3.85 1.01 -2.83
C ASN A 44 -5.38 0.99 -2.98
N LEU A 45 -5.95 2.08 -3.49
CA LEU A 45 -7.37 2.16 -3.84
C LEU A 45 -7.61 2.03 -5.35
N ALA A 46 -6.57 1.92 -6.17
CA ALA A 46 -6.69 1.79 -7.62
C ALA A 46 -7.36 0.47 -8.02
N HIS A 47 -7.05 -0.61 -7.32
CA HIS A 47 -7.59 -1.95 -7.62
C HIS A 47 -8.68 -2.34 -6.63
N GLN A 48 -9.89 -1.81 -6.83
CA GLN A 48 -11.03 -2.06 -5.94
C GLN A 48 -11.73 -3.41 -6.19
N GLY A 49 -11.42 -4.10 -7.30
CA GLY A 49 -12.14 -5.28 -7.74
C GLY A 49 -13.58 -4.90 -8.10
N VAL A 50 -13.75 -4.22 -9.23
CA VAL A 50 -15.08 -3.78 -9.68
C VAL A 50 -15.49 -4.62 -10.87
N GLU A 51 -16.67 -5.22 -10.79
CA GLU A 51 -17.26 -6.06 -11.85
C GLU A 51 -18.69 -5.60 -12.13
N PRO A 52 -19.28 -5.94 -13.30
CA PRO A 52 -20.68 -5.63 -13.60
C PRO A 52 -21.62 -6.18 -12.53
N ALA A 53 -22.68 -5.45 -12.19
CA ALA A 53 -23.64 -5.88 -11.15
C ALA A 53 -24.28 -7.26 -11.43
N SER A 54 -24.37 -7.64 -12.71
CA SER A 54 -24.86 -8.95 -13.16
C SER A 54 -24.04 -10.14 -12.65
N THR A 55 -22.80 -9.91 -12.19
CA THR A 55 -21.93 -10.96 -11.63
C THR A 55 -22.24 -11.29 -10.16
N TYR A 56 -23.07 -10.49 -9.48
CA TYR A 56 -23.41 -10.71 -8.07
C TYR A 56 -23.95 -12.12 -7.75
N PRO A 57 -24.85 -12.71 -8.57
CA PRO A 57 -25.37 -14.06 -8.29
C PRO A 57 -24.28 -15.13 -8.25
N ASP A 58 -23.18 -14.95 -8.99
CA ASP A 58 -22.06 -15.90 -9.06
C ASP A 58 -21.22 -15.90 -7.76
N LEU A 59 -21.38 -14.89 -6.89
CA LEU A 59 -20.62 -14.75 -5.65
C LEU A 59 -21.12 -15.69 -4.53
N GLY A 60 -22.29 -16.31 -4.70
CA GLY A 60 -22.88 -17.21 -3.70
C GLY A 60 -23.30 -16.50 -2.40
N LEU A 61 -23.54 -15.18 -2.47
CA LEU A 61 -24.04 -14.35 -1.38
C LEU A 61 -25.59 -14.26 -1.44
N PRO A 62 -26.26 -14.17 -0.28
CA PRO A 62 -27.72 -13.95 -0.26
C PRO A 62 -28.11 -12.62 -0.93
N PRO A 63 -29.28 -12.52 -1.62
CA PRO A 63 -29.69 -11.30 -2.31
C PRO A 63 -29.74 -10.03 -1.45
N GLU A 64 -30.11 -10.17 -0.18
CA GLU A 64 -30.20 -9.07 0.79
C GLU A 64 -28.85 -8.40 1.10
N TRP A 65 -27.74 -9.06 0.75
CA TRP A 65 -26.39 -8.52 0.90
C TRP A 65 -25.90 -7.72 -0.32
N TYR A 66 -26.70 -7.59 -1.38
CA TYR A 66 -26.31 -6.86 -2.58
C TYR A 66 -25.88 -5.42 -2.26
N GLY A 67 -26.64 -4.72 -1.41
CA GLY A 67 -26.32 -3.35 -0.99
C GLY A 67 -24.97 -3.19 -0.30
N ALA A 68 -24.37 -4.27 0.23
CA ALA A 68 -23.02 -4.21 0.79
C ALA A 68 -21.96 -4.06 -0.30
N LEU A 69 -22.14 -4.67 -1.47
CA LEU A 69 -21.20 -4.62 -2.61
C LEU A 69 -21.64 -3.62 -3.69
N GLU A 70 -22.90 -3.21 -3.70
CA GLU A 70 -23.49 -2.32 -4.70
C GLU A 70 -22.64 -1.06 -4.91
N TRP A 71 -22.37 -0.77 -6.18
CA TRP A 71 -21.64 0.40 -6.60
C TRP A 71 -22.29 0.98 -7.85
N VAL A 72 -22.53 2.28 -7.84
CA VAL A 72 -23.07 2.99 -9.00
C VAL A 72 -22.09 4.07 -9.40
N PHE A 73 -21.54 3.94 -10.61
CA PHE A 73 -20.67 4.96 -11.17
C PHE A 73 -21.44 6.25 -11.43
N PRO A 74 -20.84 7.42 -11.16
CA PRO A 74 -21.45 8.70 -11.47
C PRO A 74 -21.64 8.87 -12.98
N GLU A 75 -22.54 9.76 -13.39
CA GLU A 75 -22.94 9.88 -14.80
C GLU A 75 -21.79 10.17 -15.76
N TRP A 76 -20.82 10.97 -15.32
CA TRP A 76 -19.63 11.33 -16.10
C TRP A 76 -18.68 10.13 -16.35
N ALA A 77 -18.79 9.06 -15.56
CA ALA A 77 -17.97 7.85 -15.67
C ALA A 77 -18.65 6.74 -16.49
N ARG A 78 -19.88 6.98 -17.00
CA ARG A 78 -20.61 6.03 -17.84
C ARG A 78 -19.94 5.89 -19.20
N ARG A 79 -19.85 4.65 -19.71
CA ARG A 79 -19.08 4.32 -20.92
C ARG A 79 -19.86 4.48 -22.22
N HIS A 80 -21.19 4.43 -22.18
CA HIS A 80 -22.06 4.58 -23.34
C HIS A 80 -23.48 4.99 -22.92
N ALA A 81 -24.31 5.39 -23.89
CA ALA A 81 -25.66 5.92 -23.64
C ALA A 81 -26.59 4.98 -22.83
N LEU A 82 -26.42 3.67 -22.96
CA LEU A 82 -27.20 2.66 -22.22
C LEU A 82 -26.54 2.18 -20.91
N ASP A 83 -25.38 2.76 -20.54
CA ASP A 83 -24.64 2.33 -19.36
C ASP A 83 -25.30 2.90 -18.10
N LYS A 84 -25.89 2.02 -17.28
CA LYS A 84 -26.50 2.41 -16.01
C LYS A 84 -25.45 2.71 -14.93
N GLY A 85 -24.20 2.31 -15.15
CA GLY A 85 -23.11 2.44 -14.18
C GLY A 85 -23.20 1.46 -13.01
N GLU A 86 -24.07 0.45 -13.09
CA GLU A 86 -24.30 -0.52 -12.02
C GLU A 86 -23.19 -1.58 -11.97
N ALA A 87 -22.56 -1.68 -10.81
CA ALA A 87 -21.43 -2.57 -10.56
C ALA A 87 -21.51 -3.18 -9.16
N VAL A 88 -20.70 -4.22 -8.94
CA VAL A 88 -20.32 -4.69 -7.62
C VAL A 88 -18.88 -4.28 -7.35
N ASN A 89 -18.65 -3.69 -6.18
CA ASN A 89 -17.34 -3.27 -5.71
C ASN A 89 -16.93 -4.11 -4.51
N PHE A 90 -15.94 -4.96 -4.73
CA PHE A 90 -15.52 -5.95 -3.77
C PHE A 90 -14.79 -5.29 -2.59
N LEU A 91 -13.92 -4.32 -2.83
CA LEU A 91 -13.25 -3.55 -1.78
C LEU A 91 -14.27 -2.80 -0.93
N LYS A 92 -15.29 -2.19 -1.54
CA LYS A 92 -16.39 -1.55 -0.81
C LYS A 92 -17.10 -2.55 0.11
N GLY A 93 -17.42 -3.74 -0.40
CA GLY A 93 -18.00 -4.83 0.40
C GLY A 93 -17.13 -5.20 1.61
N ALA A 94 -15.81 -5.30 1.42
CA ALA A 94 -14.87 -5.55 2.51
C ALA A 94 -14.80 -4.38 3.52
N VAL A 95 -14.79 -3.13 3.05
CA VAL A 95 -14.81 -1.94 3.92
C VAL A 95 -16.09 -1.90 4.76
N VAL A 96 -17.25 -2.25 4.19
CA VAL A 96 -18.54 -2.30 4.91
C VAL A 96 -18.53 -3.37 6.01
N THR A 97 -17.84 -4.49 5.82
CA THR A 97 -17.98 -5.68 6.67
C THR A 97 -16.79 -5.95 7.61
N ALA A 98 -15.62 -5.38 7.35
CA ALA A 98 -14.41 -5.61 8.14
C ALA A 98 -14.51 -5.05 9.56
N ASP A 99 -14.02 -5.80 10.55
CA ASP A 99 -14.00 -5.35 11.96
C ASP A 99 -12.95 -4.24 12.19
N ARG A 100 -11.82 -4.30 11.49
CA ARG A 100 -10.78 -3.24 11.45
C ARG A 100 -10.27 -3.02 10.04
N ILE A 101 -9.83 -1.80 9.76
CA ILE A 101 -9.23 -1.42 8.48
C ILE A 101 -7.87 -0.82 8.76
N VAL A 102 -6.87 -1.30 8.04
CA VAL A 102 -5.48 -0.87 8.16
C VAL A 102 -4.99 -0.39 6.79
N THR A 103 -4.26 0.72 6.74
CA THR A 103 -3.62 1.21 5.50
C THR A 103 -2.10 1.23 5.62
N VAL A 104 -1.37 1.16 4.51
CA VAL A 104 0.10 1.05 4.48
C VAL A 104 0.87 2.18 5.15
N SER A 105 0.25 3.34 5.41
CA SER A 105 0.86 4.40 6.20
C SER A 105 -0.17 5.28 6.89
N LYS A 106 0.23 5.99 7.95
CA LYS A 106 -0.59 7.02 8.60
C LYS A 106 -1.04 8.12 7.63
N GLY A 107 -0.13 8.63 6.80
CA GLY A 107 -0.48 9.60 5.76
C GLY A 107 -1.54 9.04 4.83
N TYR A 108 -1.34 7.80 4.37
CA TYR A 108 -2.29 7.14 3.49
C TYR A 108 -3.66 6.93 4.14
N SER A 109 -3.74 6.64 5.44
CA SER A 109 -5.03 6.55 6.15
C SER A 109 -5.84 7.84 6.16
N TRP A 110 -5.17 8.98 6.05
CA TRP A 110 -5.81 10.28 5.89
C TRP A 110 -6.14 10.54 4.40
N GLU A 111 -5.20 10.28 3.50
CA GLU A 111 -5.37 10.51 2.05
C GLU A 111 -6.58 9.74 1.49
N VAL A 112 -6.78 8.49 1.89
CA VAL A 112 -7.94 7.69 1.44
C VAL A 112 -9.29 8.22 1.93
N THR A 113 -9.30 9.17 2.86
CA THR A 113 -10.52 9.83 3.34
C THR A 113 -10.82 11.15 2.63
N THR A 114 -9.93 11.63 1.74
CA THR A 114 -10.17 12.83 0.93
C THR A 114 -10.81 12.46 -0.41
N ALA A 115 -11.48 13.43 -1.04
CA ALA A 115 -12.17 13.21 -2.32
C ALA A 115 -11.21 12.74 -3.43
N GLU A 116 -10.00 13.29 -3.45
CA GLU A 116 -8.96 13.02 -4.45
C GLU A 116 -8.30 11.66 -4.20
N GLY A 117 -7.97 11.35 -2.95
CA GLY A 117 -7.23 10.14 -2.59
C GLY A 117 -8.10 8.90 -2.41
N GLY A 118 -9.39 9.08 -2.07
CA GLY A 118 -10.29 7.97 -1.72
C GLY A 118 -10.98 7.30 -2.90
N GLN A 119 -10.81 7.79 -4.13
CA GLN A 119 -11.33 7.17 -5.37
C GLN A 119 -12.82 6.74 -5.27
N GLY A 120 -13.65 7.64 -4.73
CA GLY A 120 -15.09 7.42 -4.50
C GLY A 120 -15.43 6.70 -3.19
N LEU A 121 -14.49 6.04 -2.52
CA LEU A 121 -14.70 5.39 -1.24
C LEU A 121 -14.43 6.30 -0.04
N ASN A 122 -14.05 7.56 -0.27
CA ASN A 122 -13.63 8.51 0.75
C ASN A 122 -14.68 8.73 1.85
N GLU A 123 -15.95 8.89 1.46
CA GLU A 123 -17.04 9.09 2.42
C GLU A 123 -17.28 7.84 3.27
N LEU A 124 -17.25 6.67 2.63
CA LEU A 124 -17.41 5.38 3.31
C LEU A 124 -16.26 5.13 4.30
N LEU A 125 -15.01 5.36 3.89
CA LEU A 125 -13.83 5.23 4.75
C LEU A 125 -13.85 6.26 5.88
N SER A 126 -14.30 7.49 5.61
CA SER A 126 -14.50 8.54 6.62
C SER A 126 -15.55 8.14 7.65
N SER A 127 -16.66 7.54 7.23
CA SER A 127 -17.71 7.06 8.15
C SER A 127 -17.19 5.98 9.11
N ARG A 128 -16.14 5.24 8.70
CA ARG A 128 -15.49 4.17 9.46
C ARG A 128 -14.17 4.59 10.11
N LYS A 129 -13.93 5.89 10.28
CA LYS A 129 -12.67 6.41 10.83
C LYS A 129 -12.31 5.85 12.22
N SER A 130 -13.29 5.47 13.04
CA SER A 130 -13.08 4.83 14.36
C SER A 130 -12.39 3.46 14.29
N VAL A 131 -12.50 2.77 13.15
CA VAL A 131 -11.90 1.45 12.91
C VAL A 131 -10.81 1.46 11.83
N LEU A 132 -10.51 2.63 11.26
CA LEU A 132 -9.48 2.85 10.25
C LEU A 132 -8.18 3.36 10.89
N ASN A 133 -7.06 2.66 10.65
CA ASN A 133 -5.74 3.11 11.11
C ASN A 133 -4.67 2.96 10.03
N GLY A 134 -3.73 3.89 10.00
CA GLY A 134 -2.52 3.73 9.21
C GLY A 134 -1.38 3.10 9.99
N ILE A 135 -0.60 2.29 9.29
CA ILE A 135 0.69 1.74 9.71
C ILE A 135 1.68 2.90 9.97
N HIS A 136 2.44 2.82 11.06
CA HIS A 136 3.50 3.79 11.33
C HIS A 136 4.79 3.31 10.69
N ILE A 137 5.32 4.08 9.76
CA ILE A 137 6.70 3.88 9.34
C ILE A 137 7.59 4.58 10.37
N HIS A 138 8.26 3.81 11.21
CA HIS A 138 9.26 4.32 12.15
C HIS A 138 10.63 3.80 11.72
N PHE A 139 11.52 4.69 11.26
CA PHE A 139 12.92 4.36 11.08
C PHE A 139 13.61 4.44 12.44
N SER A 140 13.69 3.32 13.17
CA SER A 140 14.55 3.23 14.36
C SER A 140 15.95 2.80 13.94
N LEU A 141 16.91 3.72 13.97
CA LEU A 141 18.32 3.38 14.04
C LEU A 141 18.59 2.83 15.45
N SER A 142 18.53 1.52 15.62
CA SER A 142 18.96 0.88 16.86
C SER A 142 20.45 0.58 16.79
N TYR A 143 21.26 1.40 17.47
CA TYR A 143 22.68 1.10 17.71
C TYR A 143 22.76 0.10 18.87
N SER A 144 23.25 -1.11 18.61
CA SER A 144 23.46 -2.15 19.64
C SER A 144 24.94 -2.30 19.92
N SER A 145 25.43 -1.65 20.96
CA SER A 145 26.77 -1.88 21.53
C SER A 145 26.80 -3.16 22.35
N THR A 146 26.80 -4.35 21.71
CA THR A 146 27.35 -5.58 22.32
C THR A 146 27.34 -6.78 21.37
N THR A 147 28.51 -7.40 21.28
CA THR A 147 28.83 -8.65 20.59
C THR A 147 28.09 -9.83 21.21
N SER A 148 27.16 -10.44 20.46
CA SER A 148 26.96 -11.90 20.33
C SER A 148 25.56 -12.17 19.74
N ARG A 149 25.54 -13.03 18.72
CA ARG A 149 24.41 -13.61 17.97
C ARG A 149 23.00 -13.26 18.49
N LYS A 150 22.19 -12.59 17.64
CA LYS A 150 20.75 -12.46 17.82
C LYS A 150 20.00 -13.02 16.62
N GLN A 151 19.35 -14.15 16.82
CA GLN A 151 18.34 -14.69 15.91
C GLN A 151 17.02 -13.95 16.18
N LEU A 152 16.49 -13.23 15.19
CA LEU A 152 15.19 -12.56 15.30
C LEU A 152 14.08 -13.58 15.03
N SER A 153 13.41 -14.04 16.09
CA SER A 153 12.13 -14.74 15.97
C SER A 153 11.05 -13.75 15.53
N ARG A 154 10.39 -14.01 14.40
CA ARG A 154 9.16 -13.32 13.96
C ARG A 154 8.07 -13.50 15.02
N VAL A 155 7.82 -12.46 15.80
CA VAL A 155 6.61 -12.35 16.64
C VAL A 155 6.02 -10.97 16.39
N ILE A 156 4.82 -10.94 15.83
CA ILE A 156 3.97 -9.74 15.83
C ILE A 156 3.65 -9.46 17.31
N LYS A 157 4.38 -8.52 17.92
CA LYS A 157 4.09 -8.08 19.29
C LYS A 157 2.99 -7.02 19.23
N VAL A 158 1.74 -7.44 19.37
CA VAL A 158 0.64 -6.55 19.72
C VAL A 158 0.77 -6.21 21.20
N ASN A 159 1.31 -5.03 21.51
CA ASN A 159 1.48 -4.59 22.90
C ASN A 159 0.20 -3.89 23.38
N SER A 160 -0.54 -4.54 24.30
CA SER A 160 -1.91 -4.17 24.70
C SER A 160 -2.03 -2.99 25.67
N LYS A 161 -0.96 -2.20 25.89
CA LYS A 161 -0.95 -1.12 26.90
C LYS A 161 -1.06 0.31 26.36
N TYR A 162 -1.15 0.51 25.04
CA TYR A 162 -1.34 1.83 24.43
C TYR A 162 -2.47 1.78 23.39
N ALA A 163 -3.70 1.93 23.85
CA ALA A 163 -4.93 1.79 23.05
C ALA A 163 -5.23 2.99 22.13
N SER A 164 -4.23 3.76 21.65
CA SER A 164 -4.49 4.89 20.75
C SER A 164 -3.70 4.93 19.44
N THR A 165 -2.61 4.17 19.24
CA THR A 165 -2.06 3.90 17.89
C THR A 165 -0.98 2.82 17.94
N ALA A 166 -1.35 1.56 17.80
CA ALA A 166 -0.40 0.51 17.42
C ALA A 166 -0.23 0.55 15.90
N GLY A 167 0.73 1.33 15.41
CA GLY A 167 1.11 1.25 14.00
C GLY A 167 1.90 -0.03 13.76
N ILE A 168 1.50 -0.83 12.77
CA ILE A 168 2.41 -1.82 12.18
C ILE A 168 3.55 -1.03 11.53
N VAL A 169 4.75 -1.60 11.40
CA VAL A 169 5.89 -0.95 10.74
C VAL A 169 6.20 -1.72 9.46
N ASN A 170 6.28 -1.02 8.33
CA ASN A 170 6.77 -1.63 7.10
C ASN A 170 8.28 -1.92 7.26
N GLY A 171 8.70 -3.14 6.94
CA GLY A 171 10.10 -3.53 6.92
C GLY A 171 10.63 -3.63 5.48
N ILE A 172 11.94 -3.48 5.32
CA ILE A 172 12.67 -3.85 4.10
C ILE A 172 13.53 -5.10 4.41
N ASP A 173 13.81 -5.92 3.40
CA ASP A 173 14.75 -7.02 3.57
C ASP A 173 16.18 -6.47 3.55
N ILE A 174 16.85 -6.51 4.69
CA ILE A 174 18.22 -5.98 4.84
C ILE A 174 19.29 -6.93 4.29
N ASN A 175 18.94 -8.15 3.88
CA ASN A 175 19.88 -9.00 3.16
C ASN A 175 20.01 -8.55 1.71
N ASP A 176 18.90 -8.09 1.14
CA ASP A 176 18.84 -7.57 -0.23
C ASP A 176 19.28 -6.09 -0.27
N TRP A 177 18.78 -5.27 0.66
CA TRP A 177 19.00 -3.82 0.69
C TRP A 177 20.05 -3.40 1.73
N ASN A 178 21.30 -3.86 1.55
CA ASN A 178 22.41 -3.48 2.42
C ASN A 178 23.65 -3.02 1.62
N PRO A 179 23.97 -1.72 1.62
CA PRO A 179 25.13 -1.17 0.91
C PRO A 179 26.49 -1.79 1.27
N ALA A 180 26.60 -2.45 2.42
CA ALA A 180 27.84 -3.11 2.84
C ALA A 180 28.04 -4.49 2.20
N THR A 181 26.98 -5.10 1.64
CA THR A 181 27.01 -6.48 1.12
C THR A 181 26.31 -6.65 -0.23
N ASP A 182 25.61 -5.63 -0.72
CA ASP A 182 24.83 -5.65 -1.95
C ASP A 182 25.71 -5.98 -3.16
N LYS A 183 25.37 -7.05 -3.88
CA LYS A 183 26.15 -7.56 -5.02
C LYS A 183 25.87 -6.78 -6.31
N CYS A 184 24.80 -5.99 -6.36
CA CYS A 184 24.36 -5.24 -7.53
C CYS A 184 25.08 -3.90 -7.64
N ILE A 185 25.71 -3.41 -6.57
CA ILE A 185 26.48 -2.17 -6.60
C ILE A 185 27.97 -2.43 -6.83
N PRO A 186 28.67 -1.55 -7.58
CA PRO A 186 30.07 -1.74 -7.93
C PRO A 186 31.03 -1.54 -6.76
N CYS A 187 30.62 -0.82 -5.72
CA CYS A 187 31.41 -0.57 -4.51
C CYS A 187 30.52 -0.58 -3.26
N HIS A 188 30.96 -1.27 -2.21
CA HIS A 188 30.28 -1.26 -0.92
C HIS A 188 30.60 -0.01 -0.12
N TYR A 189 29.67 0.38 0.75
CA TYR A 189 29.84 1.49 1.69
C TYR A 189 29.03 1.25 2.97
N SER A 190 29.34 2.00 4.02
CA SER A 190 28.63 1.92 5.31
C SER A 190 28.36 3.32 5.87
N VAL A 191 27.73 3.38 7.05
CA VAL A 191 27.54 4.66 7.76
C VAL A 191 28.87 5.29 8.18
N ASP A 192 29.90 4.47 8.39
CA ASP A 192 31.23 4.91 8.84
C ASP A 192 32.15 5.27 7.66
N ASP A 193 31.89 4.71 6.47
CA ASP A 193 32.65 5.00 5.25
C ASP A 193 31.73 5.14 4.02
N LEU A 194 31.55 6.38 3.57
CA LEU A 194 30.76 6.73 2.40
C LEU A 194 31.58 6.81 1.10
N SER A 195 32.89 6.52 1.13
CA SER A 195 33.76 6.63 -0.05
C SER A 195 33.29 5.75 -1.22
N GLY A 196 32.74 4.56 -0.92
CA GLY A 196 32.14 3.67 -1.91
C GLY A 196 30.95 4.29 -2.64
N LYS A 197 30.16 5.14 -1.97
CA LYS A 197 28.99 5.81 -2.58
C LYS A 197 29.39 6.74 -3.72
N ALA A 198 30.50 7.47 -3.58
CA ALA A 198 31.02 8.33 -4.65
C ALA A 198 31.47 7.52 -5.88
N LYS A 199 32.08 6.35 -5.66
CA LYS A 199 32.45 5.42 -6.74
C LYS A 199 31.21 4.84 -7.44
N CYS A 200 30.17 4.47 -6.68
CA CYS A 200 28.89 4.02 -7.23
C CYS A 200 28.24 5.10 -8.09
N LYS A 201 28.25 6.37 -7.66
CA LYS A 201 27.74 7.49 -8.46
C LYS A 201 28.49 7.61 -9.79
N GLY A 202 29.82 7.57 -9.78
CA GLY A 202 30.62 7.65 -11.01
C GLY A 202 30.38 6.48 -11.96
N ALA A 203 30.20 5.27 -11.42
CA ALA A 203 29.84 4.08 -12.19
C ALA A 203 28.45 4.21 -12.83
N LEU A 204 27.46 4.70 -12.08
CA LEU A 204 26.10 4.94 -12.58
C LEU A 204 26.09 6.02 -13.67
N GLN A 205 26.79 7.14 -13.47
CA GLN A 205 26.96 8.17 -14.51
C GLN A 205 27.55 7.57 -15.80
N LYS A 206 28.57 6.72 -15.67
CA LYS A 206 29.19 6.04 -16.81
C LYS A 206 28.23 5.10 -17.51
N GLU A 207 27.47 4.29 -16.76
CA GLU A 207 26.50 3.34 -17.29
C GLU A 207 25.38 4.03 -18.06
N LEU A 208 24.92 5.17 -17.56
CA LEU A 208 23.86 5.98 -18.18
C LEU A 208 24.36 6.91 -19.30
N GLY A 209 25.67 6.93 -19.58
CA GLY A 209 26.26 7.84 -20.57
C GLY A 209 26.29 9.32 -20.16
N LEU A 210 26.14 9.62 -18.86
CA LEU A 210 26.20 10.97 -18.30
C LEU A 210 27.66 11.43 -18.08
N PRO A 211 27.93 12.74 -18.11
CA PRO A 211 29.24 13.27 -17.71
C PRO A 211 29.60 12.83 -16.29
N ILE A 212 30.77 12.21 -16.11
CA ILE A 212 31.23 11.77 -14.80
C ILE A 212 31.70 12.99 -14.00
N ARG A 213 30.80 13.53 -13.16
CA ARG A 213 31.03 14.72 -12.35
C ARG A 213 30.77 14.41 -10.86
N PRO A 214 31.80 14.35 -10.01
CA PRO A 214 31.63 14.01 -8.59
C PRO A 214 30.82 15.03 -7.79
N ASP A 215 30.90 16.29 -8.18
CA ASP A 215 30.34 17.49 -7.56
C ASP A 215 28.88 17.78 -7.95
N VAL A 216 28.45 17.40 -9.16
CA VAL A 216 27.06 17.66 -9.62
C VAL A 216 26.02 16.82 -8.86
N PRO A 217 24.89 17.36 -8.39
CA PRO A 217 23.79 16.54 -7.88
C PRO A 217 23.26 15.56 -8.94
N LEU A 218 23.09 14.28 -8.56
CA LEU A 218 22.41 13.27 -9.39
C LEU A 218 21.10 12.88 -8.70
N ILE A 219 19.99 13.09 -9.40
CA ILE A 219 18.63 12.82 -8.93
C ILE A 219 18.09 11.64 -9.75
N GLY A 220 17.66 10.58 -9.06
CA GLY A 220 17.06 9.41 -9.69
C GLY A 220 15.59 9.27 -9.30
N PHE A 221 14.74 8.95 -10.28
CA PHE A 221 13.39 8.48 -10.06
C PHE A 221 13.31 7.01 -10.47
N ILE A 222 12.82 6.17 -9.57
CA ILE A 222 12.60 4.74 -9.81
C ILE A 222 11.17 4.41 -9.41
N GLY A 223 10.34 4.00 -10.37
CA GLY A 223 8.93 3.71 -10.11
C GLY A 223 8.15 3.36 -11.37
N ARG A 224 6.95 2.80 -11.18
CA ARG A 224 6.04 2.59 -12.30
C ARG A 224 5.63 3.95 -12.89
N LEU A 225 5.55 4.02 -14.21
CA LEU A 225 5.09 5.21 -14.93
C LEU A 225 3.55 5.29 -14.86
N ASP A 226 3.04 5.58 -13.68
CA ASP A 226 1.62 5.81 -13.44
C ASP A 226 1.41 7.15 -12.73
N TYR A 227 0.17 7.66 -12.81
CA TYR A 227 -0.21 8.93 -12.19
C TYR A 227 0.03 8.93 -10.67
N GLN A 228 -0.09 7.76 -10.02
CA GLN A 228 0.11 7.61 -8.58
C GLN A 228 1.57 7.85 -8.17
N LYS A 229 2.53 7.71 -9.08
CA LYS A 229 3.94 8.04 -8.83
C LYS A 229 4.32 9.49 -9.15
N GLY A 230 3.36 10.33 -9.56
CA GLY A 230 3.59 11.75 -9.76
C GLY A 230 4.45 12.07 -10.98
N ILE A 231 4.39 11.23 -12.02
CA ILE A 231 5.11 11.46 -13.29
C ILE A 231 4.70 12.77 -13.94
N ASP A 232 3.44 13.16 -13.81
CA ASP A 232 2.91 14.45 -14.26
C ASP A 232 3.63 15.62 -13.56
N LEU A 233 3.85 15.54 -12.25
CA LEU A 233 4.61 16.54 -11.51
C LEU A 233 6.08 16.58 -11.96
N ILE A 234 6.68 15.43 -12.21
CA ILE A 234 8.05 15.33 -12.73
C ILE A 234 8.15 15.99 -14.10
N GLN A 235 7.20 15.73 -15.00
CA GLN A 235 7.15 16.38 -16.31
C GLN A 235 7.03 17.91 -16.20
N LEU A 236 6.26 18.41 -15.22
CA LEU A 236 6.09 19.84 -15.00
C LEU A 236 7.37 20.52 -14.46
N ILE A 237 8.13 19.85 -13.59
CA ILE A 237 9.32 20.45 -12.95
C ILE A 237 10.60 20.25 -13.76
N ILE A 238 10.70 19.24 -14.62
CA ILE A 238 11.91 18.96 -15.41
C ILE A 238 12.45 20.21 -16.13
N PRO A 239 11.65 21.02 -16.86
CA PRO A 239 12.18 22.20 -17.56
C PRO A 239 12.84 23.22 -16.62
N ASP A 240 12.29 23.42 -15.43
CA ASP A 240 12.87 24.33 -14.44
C ASP A 240 14.09 23.70 -13.77
N LEU A 241 14.05 22.39 -13.48
CA LEU A 241 15.16 21.63 -12.92
C LEU A 241 16.37 21.62 -13.86
N MET A 242 16.17 21.54 -15.17
CA MET A 242 17.25 21.55 -16.18
C MET A 242 17.90 22.92 -16.36
N ARG A 243 17.41 23.99 -15.69
CA ARG A 243 18.12 25.27 -15.61
C ARG A 243 19.24 25.26 -14.57
N GLU A 244 19.19 24.34 -13.63
CA GLU A 244 20.20 24.15 -12.59
C GLU A 244 21.31 23.21 -13.06
N ASP A 245 22.50 23.28 -12.44
CA ASP A 245 23.59 22.33 -12.73
C ASP A 245 23.33 21.00 -12.02
N VAL A 246 22.46 20.18 -12.60
CA VAL A 246 22.04 18.88 -12.06
C VAL A 246 22.01 17.80 -13.13
N GLN A 247 22.03 16.55 -12.71
CA GLN A 247 21.75 15.39 -13.54
C GLN A 247 20.48 14.70 -13.06
N PHE A 248 19.61 14.33 -13.98
CA PHE A 248 18.36 13.62 -13.69
C PHE A 248 18.31 12.32 -14.48
N GLU A 249 17.90 11.25 -13.81
CA GLU A 249 17.64 9.95 -14.42
C GLU A 249 16.27 9.41 -13.98
N ASN A 250 15.64 8.68 -14.90
CA ASN A 250 14.35 8.03 -14.73
C ASN A 250 14.49 6.58 -15.21
N SER A 251 14.27 5.61 -14.31
CA SER A 251 14.36 4.16 -14.57
C SER A 251 13.09 3.40 -14.16
#